data_AF-A0A4P5W3C5-F1
#
_entry.id   AF-A0A4P5W3C5-F1
#
_cell.length_a   1.000
_cell.length_b   1.000
_cell.length_c   1.000
_cell.angle_alpha   90.00
_cell.angle_beta   90.00
_cell.angle_gamma   90.00
#
_symmetry.space_group_name_H-M   'P 1'
#
loop_
_entity.id
_entity.type
_entity.pdbx_description
1 polymer ?
#
loop_
_entity_poly.entity_id
_entity_poly.type
_entity_poly.pdbx_seq_one_letter_code
_entity_poly.pdbx_strand_id
1 'polypeptide(L)'
;MDQPEPVERVEDEVQSALHAWVRHGDRVAGERAAKALMVECRPRVARFMRGAAPDRLDDELQAAMVHLCAFGAGARPAPRALAPDGCNVPRAHRRKVLKNFLIDRWRRLELRIHANDAAGNGVNPVVFAHERRSQRQARDREAEAHRRPFGHGRRSAAESEKAPVEGAGPAWSAAPPTDSSTDGETVPHHARDDAKHDPRNDVLSAITLREKRAQVGAGLATLRSPRRAMAAALALRADPTPFIENLARDLDEDIDVVRERVLLAEKDYDADAEGLTEAMVRVLYPAGPLLMARDGARHLLDHAVEFLRRLHADQQDQEDA
;
A
#
# COMPACT_ATOMS: atom_id res chain seq x y z
N MET A 1 35.16 35.78 -8.68
CA MET A 1 34.23 35.09 -7.75
C MET A 1 33.00 34.75 -8.56
N ASP A 2 32.88 33.50 -9.01
CA ASP A 2 31.70 33.07 -9.75
C ASP A 2 30.52 33.01 -8.78
N GLN A 3 29.46 33.75 -9.09
CA GLN A 3 28.22 33.59 -8.35
C GLN A 3 27.64 32.20 -8.68
N PRO A 4 27.26 31.40 -7.68
CA PRO A 4 26.68 30.08 -7.93
C PRO A 4 25.44 30.22 -8.80
N GLU A 5 25.29 29.33 -9.77
CA GLU A 5 24.16 29.34 -10.71
C GLU A 5 22.83 29.30 -9.93
N PRO A 6 21.76 29.93 -10.45
CA PRO A 6 20.47 30.03 -9.77
C PRO A 6 19.87 28.67 -9.38
N VAL A 7 20.31 27.57 -10.00
CA VAL A 7 19.86 26.22 -9.68
C VAL A 7 20.45 25.70 -8.36
N GLU A 8 21.72 26.00 -8.07
CA GLU A 8 22.39 25.53 -6.84
C GLU A 8 21.84 26.21 -5.60
N ARG A 9 21.53 27.52 -5.68
CA ARG A 9 20.92 28.27 -4.58
C ARG A 9 19.59 27.67 -4.12
N VAL A 10 18.75 27.25 -5.08
CA VAL A 10 17.45 26.64 -4.77
C VAL A 10 17.61 25.28 -4.07
N GLU A 11 18.66 24.50 -4.40
CA GLU A 11 18.90 23.19 -3.80
C GLU A 11 19.26 23.30 -2.31
N ASP A 12 20.15 24.23 -1.99
CA ASP A 12 20.60 24.50 -0.62
C ASP A 12 19.48 25.09 0.23
N GLU A 13 18.62 25.92 -0.37
CA GLU A 13 17.45 26.47 0.29
C GLU A 13 16.44 25.39 0.71
N VAL A 14 16.14 24.41 -0.16
CA VAL A 14 15.21 23.32 0.19
C VAL A 14 15.76 22.47 1.32
N GLN A 15 17.03 22.05 1.23
CA GLN A 15 17.65 21.21 2.24
C GLN A 15 17.76 21.94 3.59
N SER A 16 18.14 23.23 3.57
CA SER A 16 18.21 24.06 4.78
C SER A 16 16.85 24.26 5.42
N ALA A 17 15.80 24.51 4.64
CA ALA A 17 14.44 24.64 5.15
C ALA A 17 13.92 23.33 5.76
N LEU A 18 14.22 22.17 5.15
CA LEU A 18 13.88 20.86 5.72
C LEU A 18 14.61 20.60 7.04
N HIS A 19 15.90 20.96 7.15
CA HIS A 19 16.63 20.84 8.42
C HIS A 19 16.07 21.75 9.51
N ALA A 20 15.74 23.02 9.18
CA ALA A 20 15.15 23.95 10.12
C ALA A 20 13.78 23.46 10.63
N TRP A 21 12.96 22.95 9.72
CA TRP A 21 11.67 22.36 10.07
C TRP A 21 11.81 21.18 11.03
N VAL A 22 12.73 20.24 10.77
CA VAL A 22 12.95 19.06 11.63
C VAL A 22 13.56 19.41 12.97
N ARG A 23 14.56 20.30 13.01
CA ARG A 23 15.29 20.62 14.24
C ARG A 23 14.51 21.52 15.18
N HIS A 24 13.73 22.46 14.64
CA HIS A 24 13.11 23.52 15.43
C HIS A 24 11.58 23.45 15.44
N GLY A 25 10.97 22.50 14.71
CA GLY A 25 9.52 22.47 14.52
C GLY A 25 9.00 23.73 13.81
N ASP A 26 9.85 24.44 13.08
CA ASP A 26 9.51 25.70 12.43
C ASP A 26 8.50 25.45 11.30
N ARG A 27 7.25 25.83 11.56
CA ARG A 27 6.14 25.68 10.60
C ARG A 27 6.36 26.51 9.34
N VAL A 28 6.93 27.72 9.46
CA VAL A 28 7.20 28.59 8.32
C VAL A 28 8.29 27.98 7.43
N ALA A 29 9.33 27.39 8.04
CA ALA A 29 10.33 26.63 7.30
C ALA A 29 9.73 25.41 6.59
N GLY A 30 8.82 24.68 7.26
CA GLY A 30 8.10 23.56 6.66
C GLY A 30 7.25 23.96 5.45
N GLU A 31 6.49 25.04 5.54
CA GLU A 31 5.69 25.58 4.43
C GLU A 31 6.58 26.05 3.27
N ARG A 32 7.71 26.69 3.56
CA ARG A 32 8.70 27.10 2.54
C ARG A 32 9.31 25.90 1.84
N ALA A 33 9.70 24.87 2.59
CA ALA A 33 10.23 23.62 2.03
C ALA A 33 9.19 22.93 1.13
N ALA A 34 7.93 22.84 1.57
CA ALA A 34 6.85 22.24 0.78
C ALA A 34 6.62 22.99 -0.55
N LYS A 35 6.58 24.32 -0.54
CA LYS A 35 6.44 25.14 -1.75
C LYS A 35 7.61 24.91 -2.72
N ALA A 36 8.84 24.92 -2.22
CA ALA A 36 10.03 24.72 -3.05
C ALA A 36 10.08 23.30 -3.64
N LEU A 37 9.74 22.28 -2.84
CA LEU A 37 9.60 20.90 -3.31
C LEU A 37 8.53 20.77 -4.39
N MET A 38 7.40 21.46 -4.28
CA MET A 38 6.33 21.42 -5.28
C MET A 38 6.82 21.93 -6.65
N VAL A 39 7.55 23.06 -6.65
CA VAL A 39 8.20 23.60 -7.86
C VAL A 39 9.24 22.61 -8.41
N GLU A 40 10.05 22.01 -7.54
CA GLU A 40 11.06 21.02 -7.94
C GLU A 40 10.41 19.76 -8.55
N CYS A 41 9.30 19.27 -7.99
CA CYS A 41 8.72 17.99 -8.35
C CYS A 41 7.80 18.05 -9.56
N ARG A 42 7.05 19.15 -9.77
CA ARG A 42 6.04 19.29 -10.84
C ARG A 42 6.53 18.84 -12.24
N PRO A 43 7.67 19.31 -12.79
CA PRO A 43 8.10 18.90 -14.12
C PRO A 43 8.46 17.40 -14.21
N ARG A 44 8.83 16.78 -13.09
CA ARG A 44 9.18 15.34 -13.03
C ARG A 44 7.93 14.49 -13.00
N VAL A 45 6.95 14.87 -12.18
CA VAL A 45 5.63 14.22 -12.15
C VAL A 45 4.96 14.34 -13.52
N ALA A 46 4.98 15.54 -14.13
CA ALA A 46 4.44 15.77 -15.47
C ALA A 46 5.11 14.88 -16.54
N ARG A 47 6.43 14.71 -16.46
CA ARG A 47 7.16 13.83 -17.36
C ARG A 47 6.81 12.36 -17.16
N PHE A 48 6.64 11.93 -15.91
CA PHE A 48 6.26 10.56 -15.57
C PHE A 48 4.81 10.26 -16.01
N MET A 49 3.92 11.23 -15.85
CA MET A 49 2.49 11.17 -16.19
C MET A 49 2.22 11.73 -17.59
N ARG A 50 3.11 11.48 -18.56
CA ARG A 50 2.97 12.03 -19.92
C ARG A 50 1.62 11.63 -20.52
N GLY A 51 0.81 12.62 -20.92
CA GLY A 51 -0.52 12.42 -21.47
C GLY A 51 -1.66 12.34 -20.45
N ALA A 52 -1.38 12.47 -19.15
CA ALA A 52 -2.43 12.61 -18.15
C ALA A 52 -3.14 13.97 -18.26
N ALA A 53 -4.43 14.00 -17.90
CA ALA A 53 -5.18 15.24 -17.77
C ALA A 53 -4.59 16.15 -16.66
N PRO A 54 -4.74 17.48 -16.76
CA PRO A 54 -4.21 18.43 -15.77
C PRO A 54 -4.62 18.12 -14.32
N ASP A 55 -5.89 17.82 -14.08
CA ASP A 55 -6.39 17.54 -12.73
C ASP A 55 -5.71 16.31 -12.12
N ARG A 56 -5.53 15.25 -12.93
CA ARG A 56 -4.83 14.05 -12.51
C ARG A 56 -3.35 14.32 -12.22
N LEU A 57 -2.72 15.25 -12.94
CA LEU A 57 -1.34 15.66 -12.65
C LEU A 57 -1.25 16.35 -11.29
N ASP A 58 -2.20 17.23 -10.98
CA ASP A 58 -2.24 17.94 -9.69
C ASP A 58 -2.52 16.98 -8.52
N ASP A 59 -3.42 16.01 -8.70
CA ASP A 59 -3.67 14.93 -7.72
C ASP A 59 -2.39 14.12 -7.42
N GLU A 60 -1.67 13.72 -8.47
CA GLU A 60 -0.43 12.95 -8.33
C GLU A 60 0.71 13.79 -7.73
N LEU A 61 0.77 15.07 -8.04
CA LEU A 61 1.69 16.01 -7.41
C LEU A 61 1.38 16.16 -5.92
N GLN A 62 0.11 16.33 -5.53
CA GLN A 62 -0.31 16.41 -4.14
C GLN A 62 0.03 15.14 -3.38
N ALA A 63 -0.25 13.97 -3.96
CA ALA A 63 0.10 12.68 -3.37
C ALA A 63 1.63 12.52 -3.18
N ALA A 64 2.42 12.93 -4.17
CA ALA A 64 3.88 12.95 -4.06
C ALA A 64 4.37 13.88 -2.96
N MET A 65 3.75 15.06 -2.81
CA MET A 65 4.07 16.02 -1.76
C MET A 65 3.78 15.47 -0.37
N VAL A 66 2.62 14.85 -0.17
CA VAL A 66 2.30 14.15 1.09
C VAL A 66 3.34 13.07 1.39
N HIS A 67 3.73 12.27 0.38
CA HIS A 67 4.74 11.24 0.58
C HIS A 67 6.12 11.79 0.94
N LEU A 68 6.57 12.83 0.25
CA LEU A 68 7.88 13.46 0.47
C LEU A 68 7.98 14.14 1.84
N CYS A 69 6.89 14.78 2.27
CA CYS A 69 6.81 15.47 3.56
C CYS A 69 6.41 14.56 4.72
N ALA A 70 5.93 13.33 4.46
CA ALA A 70 5.57 12.38 5.51
C ALA A 70 6.78 12.05 6.38
N PHE A 71 6.57 12.10 7.69
CA PHE A 71 7.55 11.72 8.68
C PHE A 71 7.57 10.19 8.81
N GLY A 72 8.76 9.59 8.75
CA GLY A 72 8.92 8.15 8.97
C GLY A 72 8.57 7.73 10.40
N ALA A 73 8.15 6.48 10.59
CA ALA A 73 8.07 5.87 11.91
C ALA A 73 9.49 5.58 12.43
N GLY A 74 9.85 6.14 13.59
CA GLY A 74 11.16 5.92 14.20
C GLY A 74 11.47 6.92 15.32
N ALA A 75 12.56 6.67 16.05
CA ALA A 75 12.99 7.48 17.20
C ALA A 75 13.31 8.95 16.84
N ARG A 76 13.64 9.23 15.58
CA ARG A 76 13.80 10.58 15.03
C ARG A 76 13.03 10.67 13.73
N PRO A 77 11.74 11.00 13.78
CA PRO A 77 10.92 11.08 12.59
C PRO A 77 11.41 12.28 11.77
N ALA A 78 11.76 12.04 10.50
CA ALA A 78 12.16 13.07 9.55
C ALA A 78 11.36 12.92 8.24
N PRO A 79 11.12 14.02 7.49
CA PRO A 79 10.53 13.96 6.17
C PRO A 79 11.36 13.07 5.24
N ARG A 80 10.71 12.25 4.42
CA ARG A 80 11.41 11.39 3.44
C ARG A 80 12.25 12.17 2.44
N ALA A 81 11.88 13.41 2.16
CA ALA A 81 12.63 14.32 1.30
C ALA A 81 13.96 14.80 1.91
N LEU A 82 14.14 14.72 3.22
CA LEU A 82 15.38 15.14 3.86
C LEU A 82 16.48 14.14 3.50
N ALA A 83 17.53 14.62 2.82
CA ALA A 83 18.70 13.80 2.57
C ALA A 83 19.46 13.51 3.88
N PRO A 84 20.05 12.32 4.04
CA PRO A 84 20.90 12.02 5.19
C PRO A 84 22.05 13.01 5.35
N ASP A 85 22.50 13.22 6.58
CA ASP A 85 23.68 14.02 6.87
C ASP A 85 24.90 13.45 6.11
N GLY A 86 25.68 14.33 5.47
CA GLY A 86 26.82 13.93 4.62
C GLY A 86 26.46 13.50 3.20
N CYS A 87 25.19 13.59 2.78
CA CYS A 87 24.83 13.39 1.38
C CYS A 87 25.35 14.54 0.50
N ASN A 88 26.30 14.25 -0.39
CA ASN A 88 26.88 15.24 -1.31
C ASN A 88 25.90 15.76 -2.37
N VAL A 89 24.78 15.04 -2.62
CA VAL A 89 23.81 15.41 -3.65
C VAL A 89 22.37 15.26 -3.13
N PRO A 90 21.89 16.15 -2.23
CA PRO A 90 20.56 16.05 -1.63
C PRO A 90 19.42 15.98 -2.64
N ARG A 91 19.57 16.69 -3.77
CA ARG A 91 18.62 16.63 -4.87
C ARG A 91 18.52 15.25 -5.51
N ALA A 92 19.64 14.53 -5.67
CA ALA A 92 19.61 13.17 -6.22
C ALA A 92 18.87 12.22 -5.28
N HIS A 93 19.03 12.37 -3.96
CA HIS A 93 18.25 11.65 -2.96
C HIS A 93 16.75 11.92 -3.13
N ARG A 94 16.33 13.19 -3.15
CA ARG A 94 14.90 13.56 -3.34
C ARG A 94 14.32 13.00 -4.63
N ARG A 95 15.07 13.08 -5.74
CA ARG A 95 14.68 12.48 -7.03
C ARG A 95 14.49 10.97 -6.94
N LYS A 96 15.38 10.27 -6.24
CA LYS A 96 15.29 8.82 -6.02
C LYS A 96 14.02 8.47 -5.24
N VAL A 97 13.74 9.20 -4.15
CA VAL A 97 12.51 9.00 -3.35
C VAL A 97 11.26 9.25 -4.19
N LEU A 98 11.19 10.37 -4.91
CA LEU A 98 10.07 10.68 -5.80
C LEU A 98 9.87 9.61 -6.88
N LYS A 99 10.95 9.19 -7.55
CA LYS A 99 10.88 8.15 -8.59
C LYS A 99 10.33 6.84 -8.03
N ASN A 100 10.84 6.38 -6.89
CA ASN A 100 10.39 5.14 -6.27
C ASN A 100 8.90 5.22 -5.90
N PHE A 101 8.47 6.34 -5.33
CA PHE A 101 7.07 6.59 -5.02
C PHE A 101 6.17 6.49 -6.27
N LEU A 102 6.53 7.18 -7.35
CA LEU A 102 5.76 7.19 -8.59
C LEU A 102 5.67 5.79 -9.21
N ILE A 103 6.77 5.03 -9.21
CA ILE A 103 6.79 3.64 -9.67
C ILE A 103 5.85 2.76 -8.84
N ASP A 104 5.94 2.84 -7.51
CA ASP A 104 5.10 2.02 -6.62
C ASP A 104 3.63 2.41 -6.69
N ARG A 105 3.33 3.68 -6.92
CA ARG A 105 1.97 4.17 -7.12
C ARG A 105 1.40 3.70 -8.46
N TRP A 106 2.17 3.79 -9.54
CA TRP A 106 1.80 3.24 -10.85
C TRP A 106 1.51 1.74 -10.78
N ARG A 107 2.42 0.97 -10.16
CA ARG A 107 2.24 -0.48 -9.97
C ARG A 107 0.96 -0.81 -9.21
N ARG A 108 0.64 -0.04 -8.16
CA ARG A 108 -0.61 -0.22 -7.41
C ARG A 108 -1.85 0.08 -8.25
N LEU A 109 -1.80 1.11 -9.09
CA LEU A 109 -2.88 1.43 -10.00
C LEU A 109 -3.07 0.33 -11.05
N GLU A 110 -1.99 -0.13 -11.67
CA GLU A 110 -2.00 -1.22 -12.65
C GLU A 110 -2.55 -2.52 -12.04
N LEU A 111 -2.14 -2.85 -10.81
CA LEU A 111 -2.70 -3.98 -10.07
C LEU A 111 -4.21 -3.83 -9.82
N ARG A 112 -4.70 -2.62 -9.51
CA ARG A 112 -6.13 -2.38 -9.34
C ARG A 112 -6.90 -2.53 -10.65
N ILE A 113 -6.37 -2.01 -11.76
CA ILE A 113 -6.99 -2.16 -13.09
C ILE A 113 -7.11 -3.65 -13.40
N HIS A 114 -6.03 -4.41 -13.28
CA HIS A 114 -6.07 -5.84 -13.52
C HIS A 114 -6.97 -6.61 -12.55
N ALA A 115 -7.01 -6.24 -11.27
CA ALA A 115 -7.91 -6.86 -10.31
C ALA A 115 -9.39 -6.59 -10.66
N ASN A 116 -9.70 -5.38 -11.13
CA ASN A 116 -11.05 -5.03 -11.59
C ASN A 116 -11.41 -5.79 -12.88
N ASP A 117 -10.47 -5.90 -13.83
CA ASP A 117 -10.66 -6.69 -15.06
C ASP A 117 -10.85 -8.17 -14.72
N ALA A 118 -10.06 -8.72 -13.79
CA ALA A 118 -10.17 -10.09 -13.32
C ALA A 118 -11.53 -10.35 -12.65
N ALA A 119 -11.98 -9.43 -11.79
CA ALA A 119 -13.29 -9.49 -11.15
C ALA A 119 -14.42 -9.45 -12.18
N GLY A 120 -14.32 -8.59 -13.20
CA GLY A 120 -15.27 -8.55 -14.33
C GLY A 120 -15.33 -9.85 -15.13
N ASN A 121 -14.26 -10.66 -15.08
CA ASN A 121 -14.19 -11.98 -15.70
C ASN A 121 -14.51 -13.14 -14.71
N GLY A 122 -15.03 -12.83 -13.51
CA GLY A 122 -15.38 -13.83 -12.50
C GLY A 122 -14.20 -14.44 -11.74
N VAL A 123 -13.00 -13.86 -11.87
CA VAL A 123 -11.81 -14.30 -11.11
C VAL A 123 -11.76 -13.55 -9.78
N ASN A 124 -11.65 -14.29 -8.67
CA ASN A 124 -11.54 -13.70 -7.34
C ASN A 124 -10.25 -12.82 -7.24
N PRO A 125 -10.36 -11.54 -6.84
CA PRO A 125 -9.22 -10.61 -6.73
C PRO A 125 -8.09 -11.10 -5.80
N VAL A 126 -8.45 -11.82 -4.73
CA VAL A 126 -7.49 -12.37 -3.76
C VAL A 126 -6.63 -13.46 -4.41
N VAL A 127 -7.26 -14.34 -5.20
CA VAL A 127 -6.57 -15.40 -5.94
C VAL A 127 -5.63 -14.77 -6.97
N PHE A 128 -6.11 -13.78 -7.73
CA PHE A 128 -5.29 -13.04 -8.69
C PHE A 128 -4.07 -12.36 -8.02
N ALA A 129 -4.27 -11.72 -6.86
CA ALA A 129 -3.20 -11.09 -6.11
C ALA A 129 -2.19 -12.11 -5.54
N HIS A 130 -2.63 -13.33 -5.20
CA HIS A 130 -1.76 -14.41 -4.78
C HIS A 130 -0.93 -14.94 -5.96
N GLU A 131 -1.56 -15.22 -7.10
CA GLU A 131 -0.87 -15.66 -8.33
C GLU A 131 0.20 -14.68 -8.79
N ARG A 132 -0.12 -13.38 -8.84
CA ARG A 132 0.84 -12.32 -9.19
C ARG A 132 2.02 -12.28 -8.21
N ARG A 133 1.79 -12.49 -6.91
CA ARG A 133 2.86 -12.57 -5.90
C ARG A 133 3.75 -13.78 -6.12
N SER A 134 3.16 -14.94 -6.39
CA SER A 134 3.90 -16.18 -6.71
C SER A 134 4.75 -16.03 -7.97
N GLN A 135 4.20 -15.44 -9.04
CA GLN A 135 4.93 -15.15 -10.28
C GLN A 135 6.10 -14.19 -10.04
N ARG A 136 5.90 -13.16 -9.21
CA ARG A 136 6.97 -12.22 -8.85
C ARG A 136 8.08 -12.91 -8.07
N GLN A 137 7.75 -13.72 -7.07
CA GLN A 137 8.75 -14.49 -6.32
C GLN A 137 9.53 -15.45 -7.22
N ALA A 138 8.86 -16.08 -8.19
CA ALA A 138 9.54 -16.92 -9.18
C ALA A 138 10.54 -16.12 -10.02
N ARG A 139 10.16 -14.94 -10.53
CA ARG A 139 11.07 -14.04 -11.28
C ARG A 139 12.22 -13.52 -10.43
N ASP A 140 11.96 -13.18 -9.17
CA ASP A 140 13.00 -12.71 -8.25
C ASP A 140 14.01 -13.85 -7.95
N ARG A 141 13.55 -15.09 -7.77
CA ARG A 141 14.40 -16.28 -7.63
C ARG A 141 15.20 -16.58 -8.90
N GLU A 142 14.60 -16.44 -10.06
CA GLU A 142 15.27 -16.60 -11.36
C GLU A 142 16.36 -15.52 -11.55
N ALA A 143 16.03 -14.26 -11.26
CA ALA A 143 16.99 -13.16 -11.29
C ALA A 143 18.14 -13.34 -10.29
N GLU A 144 17.86 -13.87 -9.10
CA GLU A 144 18.88 -14.21 -8.10
C GLU A 144 19.76 -15.38 -8.54
N ALA A 145 19.17 -16.41 -9.15
CA ALA A 145 19.91 -17.52 -9.75
C ALA A 145 20.85 -17.04 -10.87
N HIS A 146 20.42 -16.09 -11.70
CA HIS A 146 21.26 -15.44 -12.72
C HIS A 146 22.28 -14.45 -12.15
N ARG A 147 22.05 -13.92 -10.94
CA ARG A 147 23.02 -13.11 -10.19
C ARG A 147 24.05 -13.94 -9.44
N ARG A 148 24.00 -15.28 -9.51
CA ARG A 148 25.10 -16.10 -8.99
C ARG A 148 26.40 -15.57 -9.59
N PRO A 149 27.38 -15.22 -8.75
CA PRO A 149 28.61 -14.61 -9.23
C PRO A 149 29.22 -15.61 -10.20
N PHE A 150 29.53 -15.17 -11.41
CA PHE A 150 30.57 -15.82 -12.20
C PHE A 150 31.73 -16.05 -11.24
N GLY A 151 31.93 -17.32 -10.88
CA GLY A 151 32.70 -17.68 -9.71
C GLY A 151 34.06 -16.99 -9.75
N HIS A 152 34.47 -16.49 -8.59
CA HIS A 152 35.87 -16.17 -8.28
C HIS A 152 36.81 -17.40 -8.38
N GLY A 153 36.45 -18.42 -9.15
CA GLY A 153 37.13 -19.70 -9.28
C GLY A 153 38.21 -19.75 -10.36
N ARG A 154 38.98 -18.69 -10.59
CA ARG A 154 40.25 -18.76 -11.35
C ARG A 154 41.28 -17.72 -10.92
N ARG A 155 41.71 -17.73 -9.65
CA ARG A 155 43.04 -17.24 -9.24
C ARG A 155 43.57 -18.01 -8.03
N SER A 156 43.67 -19.33 -8.14
CA SER A 156 44.48 -20.16 -7.23
C SER A 156 45.02 -21.35 -8.00
N ALA A 157 45.94 -21.09 -8.93
CA ALA A 157 46.80 -22.09 -9.56
C ALA A 157 48.12 -21.43 -9.99
N ALA A 158 48.67 -20.58 -9.11
CA ALA A 158 50.01 -20.03 -9.25
C ALA A 158 50.80 -20.40 -8.01
N GLU A 159 50.99 -21.70 -7.79
CA GLU A 159 52.01 -22.31 -6.92
C GLU A 159 51.89 -23.83 -6.99
N SER A 160 52.30 -24.43 -8.11
CA SER A 160 53.00 -25.72 -8.06
C SER A 160 53.76 -25.95 -9.37
N GLU A 161 55.06 -26.08 -9.19
CA GLU A 161 55.98 -26.94 -9.95
C GLU A 161 56.36 -26.61 -11.40
N LYS A 162 57.63 -26.19 -11.49
CA LYS A 162 58.53 -26.38 -12.63
C LYS A 162 58.55 -27.85 -13.07
N ALA A 163 58.26 -28.11 -14.34
CA ALA A 163 58.98 -29.08 -15.16
C ALA A 163 58.64 -28.85 -16.66
N PRO A 164 59.63 -28.93 -17.57
CA PRO A 164 59.42 -28.76 -19.00
C PRO A 164 59.30 -30.13 -19.69
N VAL A 165 58.28 -30.35 -20.52
CA VAL A 165 58.31 -31.42 -21.53
C VAL A 165 57.55 -30.98 -22.77
N GLU A 166 58.24 -31.10 -23.90
CA GLU A 166 57.79 -30.92 -25.28
C GLU A 166 56.71 -31.94 -25.69
N GLY A 167 55.93 -31.59 -26.71
CA GLY A 167 55.58 -32.57 -27.74
C GLY A 167 54.10 -32.92 -27.93
N ALA A 168 53.71 -32.77 -29.21
CA ALA A 168 52.71 -33.52 -29.95
C ALA A 168 51.20 -33.28 -29.68
N GLY A 169 50.48 -32.99 -30.77
CA GLY A 169 49.03 -32.88 -30.85
C GLY A 169 48.29 -34.22 -30.98
N PRO A 170 47.31 -34.33 -31.89
CA PRO A 170 45.88 -34.26 -31.56
C PRO A 170 45.13 -35.59 -31.84
N ALA A 171 43.96 -35.83 -31.23
CA ALA A 171 42.89 -36.69 -31.80
C ALA A 171 41.62 -36.76 -30.93
N TRP A 172 40.49 -36.42 -31.58
CA TRP A 172 39.23 -37.15 -31.76
C TRP A 172 38.41 -37.74 -30.59
N SER A 173 37.11 -37.44 -30.69
CA SER A 173 35.93 -38.32 -30.55
C SER A 173 35.62 -39.01 -29.21
N ALA A 174 34.42 -38.73 -28.68
CA ALA A 174 33.25 -39.62 -28.78
C ALA A 174 32.13 -39.21 -27.78
N ALA A 175 30.89 -39.16 -28.26
CA ALA A 175 29.67 -39.31 -27.43
C ALA A 175 29.52 -40.80 -27.00
N PRO A 176 28.73 -41.17 -25.96
CA PRO A 176 27.26 -41.37 -26.07
C PRO A 176 26.53 -41.27 -24.68
N PRO A 177 25.37 -41.92 -24.39
CA PRO A 177 24.03 -41.90 -25.01
C PRO A 177 22.91 -41.45 -24.01
N THR A 178 21.67 -41.63 -24.47
CA THR A 178 20.33 -41.34 -23.94
C THR A 178 19.83 -42.19 -22.75
N ASP A 179 18.66 -41.77 -22.26
CA ASP A 179 17.58 -42.50 -21.55
C ASP A 179 17.54 -42.52 -20.02
N SER A 180 16.47 -41.94 -19.46
CA SER A 180 15.69 -42.55 -18.36
C SER A 180 14.30 -41.94 -18.29
N SER A 181 13.34 -42.80 -18.63
CA SER A 181 11.92 -42.76 -18.28
C SER A 181 11.72 -42.51 -16.78
N THR A 182 10.72 -41.68 -16.42
CA THR A 182 10.17 -41.65 -15.06
C THR A 182 8.65 -41.78 -15.14
N ASP A 183 8.17 -42.84 -14.50
CA ASP A 183 6.79 -43.28 -14.42
C ASP A 183 5.91 -42.33 -13.60
N GLY A 184 4.64 -42.27 -13.99
CA GLY A 184 3.60 -41.48 -13.34
C GLY A 184 3.21 -42.02 -11.97
N GLU A 185 3.29 -41.14 -10.97
CA GLU A 185 2.89 -41.40 -9.59
C GLU A 185 1.42 -40.97 -9.39
N THR A 186 0.57 -41.94 -9.08
CA THR A 186 -0.85 -41.80 -8.73
C THR A 186 -1.05 -41.04 -7.42
N VAL A 187 -1.79 -39.93 -7.48
CA VAL A 187 -2.18 -39.11 -6.31
C VAL A 187 -3.36 -39.78 -5.56
N PRO A 188 -3.31 -39.94 -4.23
CA PRO A 188 -4.42 -40.51 -3.46
C PRO A 188 -5.52 -39.47 -3.19
N HIS A 189 -6.77 -39.94 -3.36
CA HIS A 189 -8.00 -39.24 -2.99
C HIS A 189 -8.03 -38.87 -1.50
N HIS A 190 -8.09 -37.58 -1.19
CA HIS A 190 -8.42 -37.08 0.15
C HIS A 190 -9.87 -37.42 0.49
N ALA A 191 -10.05 -38.25 1.50
CA ALA A 191 -11.32 -38.42 2.22
C ALA A 191 -11.71 -37.09 2.88
N ARG A 192 -12.94 -36.63 2.62
CA ARG A 192 -13.54 -35.47 3.28
C ARG A 192 -14.03 -35.92 4.66
N ASP A 193 -13.42 -35.37 5.70
CA ASP A 193 -13.94 -35.43 7.07
C ASP A 193 -15.16 -34.50 7.20
N ASP A 194 -16.35 -35.09 7.20
CA ASP A 194 -17.59 -34.42 7.60
C ASP A 194 -17.62 -34.28 9.13
N ALA A 195 -16.95 -33.26 9.64
CA ALA A 195 -17.01 -32.89 11.05
C ALA A 195 -18.44 -32.46 11.42
N LYS A 196 -19.05 -33.18 12.37
CA LYS A 196 -20.40 -32.93 12.89
C LYS A 196 -20.51 -31.51 13.44
N HIS A 197 -21.38 -30.71 12.82
CA HIS A 197 -21.75 -29.37 13.23
C HIS A 197 -22.53 -29.40 14.57
N ASP A 198 -21.98 -28.77 15.62
CA ASP A 198 -22.62 -28.65 16.94
C ASP A 198 -23.36 -27.30 17.06
N PRO A 199 -24.71 -27.29 17.11
CA PRO A 199 -25.52 -26.08 17.13
C PRO A 199 -25.31 -25.22 18.39
N ARG A 200 -24.71 -25.78 19.47
CA ARG A 200 -24.35 -25.00 20.66
C ARG A 200 -23.19 -24.04 20.40
N ASN A 201 -22.31 -24.40 19.47
CA ASN A 201 -21.18 -23.56 19.09
C ASN A 201 -21.64 -22.33 18.30
N ASP A 202 -22.72 -22.45 17.52
CA ASP A 202 -23.31 -21.33 16.78
C ASP A 202 -23.96 -20.30 17.70
N VAL A 203 -24.64 -20.74 18.77
CA VAL A 203 -25.28 -19.85 19.74
C VAL A 203 -24.24 -19.08 20.54
N LEU A 204 -23.16 -19.74 20.99
CA LEU A 204 -22.05 -19.07 21.68
C LEU A 204 -21.29 -18.11 20.75
N SER A 205 -21.13 -18.47 19.47
CA SER A 205 -20.58 -17.59 18.44
C SER A 205 -21.47 -16.36 18.20
N ALA A 206 -22.80 -16.53 18.22
CA ALA A 206 -23.74 -15.43 18.05
C ALA A 206 -23.75 -14.45 19.23
N ILE A 207 -23.67 -14.95 20.47
CA ILE A 207 -23.61 -14.12 21.69
C ILE A 207 -22.31 -13.30 21.70
N THR A 208 -21.17 -13.96 21.49
CA THR A 208 -19.86 -13.28 21.44
C THR A 208 -19.76 -12.28 20.30
N LEU A 209 -20.39 -12.54 19.15
CA LEU A 209 -20.48 -11.58 18.05
C LEU A 209 -21.32 -10.35 18.41
N ARG A 210 -22.43 -10.54 19.13
CA ARG A 210 -23.29 -9.43 19.59
C ARG A 210 -22.56 -8.53 20.59
N GLU A 211 -21.84 -9.11 21.53
CA GLU A 211 -21.02 -8.38 22.51
C GLU A 211 -19.89 -7.60 21.83
N LYS A 212 -19.16 -8.24 20.90
CA LYS A 212 -18.13 -7.56 20.10
C LYS A 212 -18.71 -6.41 19.27
N ARG A 213 -19.90 -6.57 18.68
CA ARG A 213 -20.58 -5.48 17.94
C ARG A 213 -20.98 -4.34 18.86
N ALA A 214 -21.46 -4.62 20.07
CA ALA A 214 -21.80 -3.58 21.05
C ALA A 214 -20.55 -2.81 21.51
N GLN A 215 -19.44 -3.51 21.78
CA GLN A 215 -18.15 -2.90 22.12
C GLN A 215 -17.62 -2.03 20.99
N VAL A 216 -17.71 -2.51 19.74
CA VAL A 216 -17.32 -1.69 18.58
C VAL A 216 -18.25 -0.49 18.43
N GLY A 217 -19.56 -0.65 18.61
CA GLY A 217 -20.53 0.45 18.60
C GLY A 217 -20.20 1.55 19.61
N ALA A 218 -19.81 1.19 20.83
CA ALA A 218 -19.33 2.15 21.82
C ALA A 218 -18.03 2.86 21.36
N GLY A 219 -17.11 2.11 20.75
CA GLY A 219 -15.91 2.68 20.13
C GLY A 219 -16.21 3.64 18.98
N LEU A 220 -17.25 3.39 18.18
CA LEU A 220 -17.64 4.25 17.05
C LEU A 220 -18.01 5.66 17.50
N ALA A 221 -18.67 5.80 18.66
CA ALA A 221 -19.03 7.10 19.21
C ALA A 221 -17.80 7.97 19.58
N THR A 222 -16.63 7.36 19.78
CA THR A 222 -15.38 8.08 20.09
C THR A 222 -14.65 8.61 18.85
N LEU A 223 -15.07 8.20 17.64
CA LEU A 223 -14.47 8.67 16.40
C LEU A 223 -14.80 10.15 16.17
N ARG A 224 -13.78 10.99 16.08
CA ARG A 224 -13.93 12.46 15.93
C ARG A 224 -14.58 12.90 14.61
N SER A 225 -14.65 12.03 13.61
CA SER A 225 -15.17 12.37 12.28
C SER A 225 -16.51 11.66 12.06
N PRO A 226 -17.63 12.41 11.85
CA PRO A 226 -18.94 11.83 11.59
C PRO A 226 -18.95 10.87 10.40
N ARG A 227 -18.24 11.22 9.31
CA ARG A 227 -18.09 10.34 8.15
C ARG A 227 -17.37 9.04 8.48
N ARG A 228 -16.33 9.05 9.32
CA ARG A 228 -15.63 7.83 9.73
C ARG A 228 -16.52 6.94 10.60
N ALA A 229 -17.22 7.54 11.56
CA ALA A 229 -18.16 6.84 12.41
C ALA A 229 -19.26 6.18 11.59
N MET A 230 -19.88 6.93 10.67
CA MET A 230 -20.90 6.40 9.75
C MET A 230 -20.34 5.28 8.87
N ALA A 231 -19.17 5.48 8.24
CA ALA A 231 -18.58 4.48 7.36
C ALA A 231 -18.37 3.15 8.09
N ALA A 232 -17.80 3.22 9.29
CA ALA A 232 -17.57 2.05 10.11
C ALA A 232 -18.88 1.45 10.66
N ALA A 233 -19.89 2.25 11.00
CA ALA A 233 -21.20 1.74 11.38
C ALA A 233 -21.84 0.91 10.26
N LEU A 234 -21.85 1.45 9.03
CA LEU A 234 -22.38 0.77 7.84
C LEU A 234 -21.60 -0.52 7.54
N ALA A 235 -20.26 -0.47 7.56
CA ALA A 235 -19.42 -1.64 7.29
C ALA A 235 -19.59 -2.76 8.34
N LEU A 236 -19.84 -2.40 9.60
CA LEU A 236 -19.94 -3.35 10.71
C LEU A 236 -21.37 -3.77 11.05
N ARG A 237 -22.37 -3.21 10.34
CA ARG A 237 -23.80 -3.37 10.66
C ARG A 237 -24.14 -2.94 12.08
N ALA A 238 -23.48 -1.88 12.55
CA ALA A 238 -23.90 -1.19 13.75
C ALA A 238 -25.01 -0.19 13.40
N ASP A 239 -25.81 0.21 14.38
CA ASP A 239 -26.87 1.21 14.20
C ASP A 239 -26.25 2.54 13.70
N PRO A 240 -26.57 3.00 12.48
CA PRO A 240 -26.06 4.25 11.94
C PRO A 240 -26.80 5.48 12.48
N THR A 241 -27.98 5.30 13.09
CA THR A 241 -28.89 6.37 13.51
C THR A 241 -28.22 7.46 14.34
N PRO A 242 -27.36 7.15 15.34
CA PRO A 242 -26.72 8.17 16.17
C PRO A 242 -25.81 9.14 15.40
N PHE A 243 -25.38 8.75 14.19
CA PHE A 243 -24.41 9.51 13.40
C PHE A 243 -25.07 10.35 12.28
N ILE A 244 -26.37 10.15 12.00
CA ILE A 244 -27.08 10.78 10.87
C ILE A 244 -27.06 12.31 10.98
N GLU A 245 -27.39 12.87 12.14
CA GLU A 245 -27.45 14.33 12.31
C GLU A 245 -26.08 14.99 12.09
N ASN A 246 -25.03 14.42 12.68
CA ASN A 246 -23.68 14.94 12.52
C ASN A 246 -23.16 14.79 11.10
N LEU A 247 -23.54 13.71 10.41
CA LEU A 247 -23.21 13.52 9.00
C LEU A 247 -23.95 14.53 8.11
N ALA A 248 -25.23 14.77 8.35
CA ALA A 248 -26.01 15.76 7.61
C ALA A 248 -25.39 17.16 7.70
N ARG A 249 -24.96 17.55 8.91
CA ARG A 249 -24.22 18.80 9.13
C ARG A 249 -22.88 18.84 8.40
N ASP A 250 -22.14 17.73 8.35
CA ASP A 250 -20.84 17.64 7.66
C ASP A 250 -20.98 17.60 6.13
N LEU A 251 -22.13 17.15 5.61
CA LEU A 251 -22.47 17.15 4.19
C LEU A 251 -23.15 18.45 3.72
N ASP A 252 -23.58 19.30 4.66
CA ASP A 252 -24.44 20.46 4.39
C ASP A 252 -25.76 20.07 3.70
N GLU A 253 -26.41 19.02 4.24
CA GLU A 253 -27.64 18.45 3.69
C GLU A 253 -28.72 18.28 4.77
N ASP A 254 -29.96 18.10 4.33
CA ASP A 254 -31.09 17.83 5.21
C ASP A 254 -30.99 16.43 5.86
N ILE A 255 -31.37 16.34 7.14
CA ILE A 255 -31.32 15.12 7.95
C ILE A 255 -32.17 14.00 7.33
N ASP A 256 -33.35 14.33 6.81
CA ASP A 256 -34.26 13.33 6.23
C ASP A 256 -33.70 12.76 4.91
N VAL A 257 -32.99 13.58 4.12
CA VAL A 257 -32.32 13.14 2.88
C VAL A 257 -31.16 12.19 3.17
N VAL A 258 -30.40 12.44 4.24
CA VAL A 258 -29.34 11.51 4.69
C VAL A 258 -29.97 10.23 5.24
N ARG A 259 -31.03 10.34 6.05
CA ARG A 259 -31.74 9.19 6.62
C ARG A 259 -32.30 8.28 5.54
N GLU A 260 -32.92 8.83 4.51
CA GLU A 260 -33.44 8.06 3.38
C GLU A 260 -32.33 7.31 2.64
N ARG A 261 -31.18 7.96 2.39
CA ARG A 261 -30.02 7.28 1.78
C ARG A 261 -29.47 6.16 2.65
N VAL A 262 -29.43 6.34 3.97
CA VAL A 262 -29.02 5.27 4.90
C VAL A 262 -29.97 4.09 4.81
N LEU A 263 -31.29 4.34 4.82
CA LEU A 263 -32.30 3.29 4.68
C LEU A 263 -32.19 2.55 3.34
N LEU A 264 -31.87 3.25 2.25
CA LEU A 264 -31.61 2.61 0.95
C LEU A 264 -30.34 1.76 0.98
N ALA A 265 -29.27 2.26 1.61
CA ALA A 265 -28.02 1.54 1.75
C ALA A 265 -28.15 0.27 2.61
N GLU A 266 -29.00 0.28 3.64
CA GLU A 266 -29.30 -0.90 4.46
C GLU A 266 -30.10 -1.96 3.68
N LYS A 267 -30.98 -1.54 2.76
CA LYS A 267 -31.75 -2.46 1.90
C LYS A 267 -30.90 -3.09 0.80
N ASP A 268 -29.95 -2.33 0.27
CA ASP A 268 -29.03 -2.75 -0.80
C ASP A 268 -27.82 -3.54 -0.25
N TYR A 269 -27.86 -3.93 1.03
CA TYR A 269 -26.79 -4.69 1.63
C TYR A 269 -26.79 -6.13 1.11
N ASP A 270 -25.70 -6.50 0.47
CA ASP A 270 -25.36 -7.87 0.13
C ASP A 270 -24.38 -8.43 1.16
N ALA A 271 -24.75 -9.54 1.83
CA ALA A 271 -23.92 -10.17 2.84
C ALA A 271 -22.62 -10.74 2.26
N ASP A 272 -22.60 -11.02 0.95
CA ASP A 272 -21.45 -11.57 0.24
C ASP A 272 -20.56 -10.48 -0.38
N ALA A 273 -20.95 -9.21 -0.29
CA ALA A 273 -20.15 -8.11 -0.82
C ALA A 273 -18.88 -7.89 0.00
N GLU A 274 -17.71 -8.00 -0.67
CA GLU A 274 -16.41 -7.63 -0.10
C GLU A 274 -16.27 -6.10 0.00
N GLY A 275 -17.01 -5.47 0.92
CA GLY A 275 -16.85 -4.05 1.29
C GLY A 275 -18.14 -3.23 1.30
N LEU A 276 -18.00 -1.90 1.22
CA LEU A 276 -19.14 -0.99 1.15
C LEU A 276 -19.79 -1.07 -0.24
N THR A 277 -21.10 -1.27 -0.26
CA THR A 277 -21.90 -1.21 -1.49
C THR A 277 -21.91 0.21 -2.06
N GLU A 278 -22.34 0.36 -3.32
CA GLU A 278 -22.46 1.70 -3.92
C GLU A 278 -23.40 2.60 -3.10
N ALA A 279 -24.55 2.07 -2.67
CA ALA A 279 -25.50 2.83 -1.86
C ALA A 279 -24.85 3.31 -0.54
N MET A 280 -24.07 2.46 0.13
CA MET A 280 -23.33 2.85 1.34
C MET A 280 -22.28 3.94 1.07
N VAL A 281 -21.58 3.86 -0.07
CA VAL A 281 -20.61 4.89 -0.45
C VAL A 281 -21.32 6.22 -0.73
N ARG A 282 -22.52 6.20 -1.31
CA ARG A 282 -23.34 7.39 -1.58
C ARG A 282 -23.94 8.05 -0.34
N VAL A 283 -24.04 7.32 0.77
CA VAL A 283 -24.31 7.94 2.08
C VAL A 283 -23.16 8.89 2.47
N LEU A 284 -21.91 8.46 2.27
CA LEU A 284 -20.71 9.21 2.69
C LEU A 284 -20.26 10.28 1.69
N TYR A 285 -20.54 10.03 0.41
CA TYR A 285 -20.14 10.84 -0.74
C TYR A 285 -21.31 10.93 -1.73
N PRO A 286 -22.29 11.80 -1.46
CA PRO A 286 -23.49 11.93 -2.30
C PRO A 286 -23.15 12.29 -3.74
N ALA A 287 -22.25 13.23 -3.92
CA ALA A 287 -21.84 13.75 -5.23
C ALA A 287 -20.51 13.17 -5.71
N GLY A 288 -20.25 13.35 -7.01
CA GLY A 288 -18.97 13.06 -7.64
C GLY A 288 -18.81 11.65 -8.23
N PRO A 289 -17.67 11.38 -8.87
CA PRO A 289 -17.39 10.10 -9.50
C PRO A 289 -17.30 8.97 -8.47
N LEU A 290 -18.02 7.86 -8.72
CA LEU A 290 -18.12 6.73 -7.78
C LEU A 290 -16.75 6.15 -7.41
N LEU A 291 -15.80 6.09 -8.35
CA LEU A 291 -14.46 5.56 -8.10
C LEU A 291 -13.72 6.35 -7.01
N MET A 292 -13.78 7.69 -7.07
CA MET A 292 -13.14 8.55 -6.07
C MET A 292 -13.86 8.49 -4.73
N ALA A 293 -15.20 8.43 -4.75
CA ALA A 293 -16.00 8.22 -3.56
C ALA A 293 -15.68 6.89 -2.86
N ARG A 294 -15.50 5.81 -3.63
CA ARG A 294 -15.08 4.49 -3.11
C ARG A 294 -13.70 4.54 -2.47
N ASP A 295 -12.72 5.15 -3.15
CA ASP A 295 -11.37 5.29 -2.60
C ASP A 295 -11.38 6.14 -1.30
N GLY A 296 -12.16 7.23 -1.26
CA GLY A 296 -12.36 8.05 -0.07
C GLY A 296 -12.99 7.26 1.08
N ALA A 297 -14.08 6.52 0.82
CA ALA A 297 -14.78 5.71 1.80
C ALA A 297 -13.87 4.60 2.37
N ARG A 298 -13.05 3.97 1.51
CA ARG A 298 -12.05 3.00 1.93
C ARG A 298 -11.03 3.61 2.88
N HIS A 299 -10.49 4.80 2.55
CA HIS A 299 -9.55 5.49 3.44
C HIS A 299 -10.18 5.86 4.79
N LEU A 300 -11.45 6.29 4.81
CA LEU A 300 -12.17 6.54 6.06
C LEU A 300 -12.28 5.27 6.91
N LEU A 301 -12.61 4.14 6.29
CA LEU A 301 -12.69 2.84 6.95
C LEU A 301 -11.35 2.35 7.47
N ASP A 302 -10.29 2.41 6.66
CA ASP A 302 -8.94 1.99 7.08
C ASP A 302 -8.51 2.76 8.34
N HIS A 303 -8.75 4.07 8.37
CA HIS A 303 -8.46 4.91 9.53
C HIS A 303 -9.35 4.60 10.74
N ALA A 304 -10.64 4.34 10.52
CA ALA A 304 -11.55 3.97 11.61
C ALA A 304 -11.14 2.63 12.24
N VAL A 305 -10.81 1.63 11.43
CA VAL A 305 -10.33 0.31 11.87
C VAL A 305 -9.02 0.42 12.64
N GLU A 306 -8.06 1.19 12.12
CA GLU A 306 -6.79 1.42 12.82
C GLU A 306 -7.02 2.08 14.20
N PHE A 307 -7.90 3.08 14.26
CA PHE A 307 -8.24 3.74 15.52
C PHE A 307 -8.90 2.78 16.52
N LEU A 308 -9.91 2.01 16.09
CA LEU A 308 -10.60 1.05 16.93
C LEU A 308 -9.66 -0.05 17.44
N ARG A 309 -8.70 -0.49 16.62
CA ARG A 309 -7.67 -1.46 17.05
C ARG A 309 -6.78 -0.91 18.15
N ARG A 310 -6.36 0.35 18.05
CA ARG A 310 -5.57 1.01 19.10
C ARG A 310 -6.38 1.15 20.39
N LEU A 311 -7.64 1.59 20.27
CA LEU A 311 -8.54 1.70 21.42
C LEU A 311 -8.73 0.35 22.13
N HIS A 312 -8.85 -0.73 21.37
CA HIS A 312 -8.97 -2.07 21.93
C HIS A 312 -7.68 -2.55 22.61
N ALA A 313 -6.51 -2.28 22.01
CA ALA A 313 -5.22 -2.59 22.63
C ALA A 313 -5.04 -1.83 23.95
N ASP A 314 -5.37 -0.54 23.99
CA ASP A 314 -5.31 0.28 25.20
C ASP A 314 -6.26 -0.24 26.31
N GLN A 315 -7.41 -0.82 25.94
CA GLN A 315 -8.35 -1.45 26.88
C GLN A 315 -7.79 -2.77 27.42
N GLN A 316 -7.17 -3.59 26.58
CA GLN A 316 -6.55 -4.85 27.01
C GLN A 316 -5.39 -4.59 27.97
N ASP A 317 -4.53 -3.61 27.68
CA ASP A 317 -3.41 -3.23 28.56
C ASP A 317 -3.90 -2.71 29.93
N GLN A 318 -5.12 -2.16 30.01
CA GLN A 318 -5.74 -1.73 31.27
C GLN A 318 -6.38 -2.87 32.06
N GLU A 319 -6.87 -3.92 31.38
CA GLU A 319 -7.44 -5.11 32.02
C GLU A 319 -6.34 -6.04 32.57
N ASP A 320 -5.16 -6.05 31.95
CA ASP A 320 -4.01 -6.87 32.35
C ASP A 320 -3.15 -6.26 33.49
N ALA A 321 -3.35 -4.98 33.82
CA ALA A 321 -2.59 -4.22 34.83
C ALA A 321 -3.25 -4.21 36.22
#